data_AF-A0A7S0NHG2-F1
#
_entry.id   AF-A0A7S0NHG2-F1
#
_cell.length_a   1.000
_cell.length_b   1.000
_cell.length_c   1.000
_cell.angle_alpha   90.00
_cell.angle_beta   90.00
_cell.angle_gamma   90.00
#
_symmetry.space_group_name_H-M   'P 1'
#
loop_
_entity.id
_entity.type
_entity.pdbx_description
1 polymer ?
#
loop_
_entity_poly.entity_id
_entity_poly.type
_entity_poly.pdbx_seq_one_letter_code
_entity_poly.pdbx_strand_id
1 'polypeptide(L)'
;PNPNPNPNPNPKPQVARLVVHHEGRSHPDFARACVATGEARGVRRVEVVDVLREPQAATGRILSWSKASGVRSPGKGTRFALSVTDAACVTTEGGPSGDGSVPKPLLVRRRTRGGSSATALAAEVVALAAIGVGNE
;
A
#
# COMPACT_ATOMS: atom_id res chain seq x y z
N PRO A 1 -39.69 -32.95 -27.72
CA PRO A 1 -39.47 -31.87 -26.73
C PRO A 1 -37.96 -31.68 -26.50
N ASN A 2 -37.41 -30.61 -27.07
CA ASN A 2 -35.97 -30.31 -27.05
C ASN A 2 -35.61 -29.64 -25.71
N PRO A 3 -34.70 -30.18 -24.87
CA PRO A 3 -34.24 -29.47 -23.69
C PRO A 3 -33.16 -28.49 -24.15
N ASN A 4 -33.45 -27.19 -24.12
CA ASN A 4 -32.48 -26.16 -24.44
C ASN A 4 -31.44 -26.09 -23.31
N PRO A 5 -30.16 -26.48 -23.49
CA PRO A 5 -29.14 -26.24 -22.50
C PRO A 5 -28.49 -24.92 -22.88
N ASN A 6 -28.92 -23.81 -22.27
CA ASN A 6 -28.20 -22.56 -22.42
C ASN A 6 -27.22 -22.44 -21.26
N PRO A 7 -25.95 -22.91 -21.37
CA PRO A 7 -24.96 -22.65 -20.35
C PRO A 7 -24.61 -21.17 -20.49
N ASN A 8 -25.10 -20.36 -19.56
CA ASN A 8 -24.78 -18.94 -19.53
C ASN A 8 -23.24 -18.77 -19.58
N PRO A 9 -22.65 -18.27 -20.68
CA PRO A 9 -21.22 -18.42 -20.96
C PRO A 9 -20.39 -17.29 -20.38
N ASN A 10 -20.99 -16.40 -19.56
CA ASN A 10 -20.23 -15.35 -18.91
C ASN A 10 -19.49 -15.93 -17.69
N PRO A 11 -18.17 -16.19 -17.78
CA PRO A 11 -17.40 -16.43 -16.58
C PRO A 11 -17.62 -15.23 -15.66
N LYS A 12 -18.01 -15.51 -14.40
CA LYS A 12 -18.04 -14.47 -13.36
C LYS A 12 -16.71 -13.72 -13.41
N PRO A 13 -16.70 -12.37 -13.35
CA PRO A 13 -15.46 -11.62 -13.47
C PRO A 13 -14.46 -12.12 -12.43
N GLN A 14 -13.39 -12.74 -12.92
CA GLN A 14 -12.36 -13.28 -12.06
C GLN A 14 -11.48 -12.12 -11.61
N VAL A 15 -11.38 -11.90 -10.29
CA VAL A 15 -10.52 -10.86 -9.74
C VAL A 15 -9.07 -11.20 -10.08
N ALA A 16 -8.49 -10.41 -10.98
CA ALA A 16 -7.14 -10.64 -11.49
C ALA A 16 -6.06 -10.41 -10.43
N ARG A 17 -6.30 -9.49 -9.49
CA ARG A 17 -5.38 -9.08 -8.43
C ARG A 17 -6.15 -8.50 -7.25
N LEU A 18 -5.81 -8.93 -6.04
CA LEU A 18 -6.28 -8.39 -4.77
C LEU A 18 -5.08 -7.97 -3.93
N VAL A 19 -5.10 -6.76 -3.38
CA VAL A 19 -4.10 -6.28 -2.43
C VAL A 19 -4.79 -6.04 -1.10
N VAL A 20 -4.33 -6.73 -0.05
CA VAL A 20 -4.88 -6.64 1.31
C VAL A 20 -3.97 -5.75 2.15
N HIS A 21 -4.51 -4.64 2.64
CA HIS A 21 -3.81 -3.71 3.52
C HIS A 21 -4.13 -4.07 4.98
N HIS A 22 -3.10 -4.40 5.75
CA HIS A 22 -3.21 -4.61 7.19
C HIS A 22 -2.65 -3.38 7.92
N GLU A 23 -3.39 -2.81 8.86
CA GLU A 23 -2.89 -1.72 9.69
C GLU A 23 -1.90 -2.25 10.75
N GLY A 24 -0.71 -1.67 10.81
CA GLY A 24 0.34 -2.13 11.72
C GLY A 24 0.97 -3.46 11.28
N ARG A 25 1.68 -4.08 12.21
CA ARG A 25 2.39 -5.35 11.94
C ARG A 25 1.42 -6.52 12.02
N SER A 26 1.25 -7.24 10.91
CA SER A 26 0.39 -8.42 10.89
C SER A 26 1.01 -9.60 11.64
N HIS A 27 0.17 -10.54 12.09
CA HIS A 27 0.63 -11.85 12.55
C HIS A 27 1.45 -12.57 11.44
N PRO A 28 2.47 -13.39 11.77
CA PRO A 28 3.26 -14.13 10.77
C PRO A 28 2.42 -14.97 9.80
N ASP A 29 1.31 -15.52 10.27
CA ASP A 29 0.44 -16.39 9.47
C ASP A 29 -0.62 -15.64 8.65
N PHE A 30 -0.80 -14.33 8.90
CA PHE A 30 -1.85 -13.54 8.28
C PHE A 30 -1.77 -13.57 6.75
N ALA A 31 -0.57 -13.34 6.21
CA ALA A 31 -0.38 -13.32 4.76
C ALA A 31 -0.71 -14.67 4.10
N ARG A 32 -0.33 -15.78 4.75
CA ARG A 32 -0.64 -17.13 4.28
C ARG A 32 -2.15 -17.38 4.27
N ALA A 33 -2.86 -16.97 5.33
CA ALA A 33 -4.30 -17.12 5.43
C ALA A 33 -5.05 -16.30 4.35
N CYS A 34 -4.63 -15.06 4.10
CA CYS A 34 -5.21 -14.22 3.04
C CYS A 34 -5.00 -14.83 1.64
N VAL A 35 -3.79 -15.32 1.36
CA VAL A 35 -3.49 -15.98 0.07
C VAL A 35 -4.35 -17.22 -0.12
N ALA A 36 -4.36 -18.14 0.86
CA ALA A 36 -5.16 -19.35 0.80
C ALA A 36 -6.66 -19.05 0.62
N THR A 37 -7.17 -18.04 1.32
CA THR A 37 -8.57 -17.63 1.20
C THR A 37 -8.87 -17.03 -0.17
N GLY A 38 -8.01 -16.16 -0.70
CA GLY A 38 -8.23 -15.55 -2.00
C GLY A 38 -8.15 -16.57 -3.15
N GLU A 39 -7.20 -17.51 -3.08
CA GLU A 39 -7.10 -18.61 -4.05
C GLU A 39 -8.36 -19.49 -4.03
N ALA A 40 -8.86 -19.86 -2.85
CA ALA A 40 -10.12 -20.60 -2.70
C ALA A 40 -11.35 -19.85 -3.24
N ARG A 41 -11.26 -18.51 -3.38
CA ARG A 41 -12.29 -17.64 -3.96
C ARG A 41 -12.03 -17.31 -5.44
N GLY A 42 -11.03 -17.93 -6.06
CA GLY A 42 -10.71 -17.74 -7.48
C GLY A 42 -9.94 -16.45 -7.78
N VAL A 43 -9.37 -15.77 -6.79
CA VAL A 43 -8.50 -14.61 -7.02
C VAL A 43 -7.17 -15.08 -7.59
N ARG A 44 -6.79 -14.57 -8.76
CA ARG A 44 -5.58 -15.04 -9.46
C ARG A 44 -4.28 -14.65 -8.76
N ARG A 45 -4.27 -13.51 -8.06
CA ARG A 45 -3.09 -13.01 -7.36
C ARG A 45 -3.49 -12.24 -6.11
N VAL A 46 -2.99 -12.67 -4.96
CA VAL A 46 -3.21 -12.01 -3.67
C VAL A 46 -1.89 -11.46 -3.17
N GLU A 47 -1.86 -10.18 -2.84
CA GLU A 47 -0.72 -9.52 -2.22
C GLU A 47 -1.14 -8.98 -0.86
N VAL A 48 -0.25 -9.09 0.12
CA VAL A 48 -0.53 -8.64 1.49
C VAL A 48 0.55 -7.66 1.91
N VAL A 49 0.09 -6.53 2.43
CA VAL A 49 0.95 -5.41 2.81
C VAL A 49 0.58 -4.90 4.19
N ASP A 50 1.59 -4.79 5.05
CA ASP A 50 1.46 -4.10 6.33
C ASP A 50 1.68 -2.60 6.07
N VAL A 51 0.76 -1.77 6.54
CA VAL A 51 0.84 -0.31 6.52
C VAL A 51 1.07 0.14 7.96
N LEU A 52 2.31 0.49 8.28
CA LEU A 52 2.70 0.84 9.63
C LEU A 52 2.77 2.36 9.76
N ARG A 53 2.01 2.88 10.72
CA ARG A 53 2.27 4.18 11.34
C ARG A 53 3.37 3.96 12.37
N GLU A 54 4.38 4.83 12.41
CA GLU A 54 5.37 4.76 13.48
C GLU A 54 4.70 4.86 14.86
N PRO A 55 5.10 4.04 15.86
CA PRO A 55 4.64 4.24 17.22
C PRO A 55 5.10 5.62 17.71
N GLN A 56 4.22 6.32 18.43
CA GLN A 56 4.44 7.70 18.88
C GLN A 56 5.75 7.93 19.68
N ALA A 57 6.42 6.87 20.13
CA ALA A 57 7.59 6.91 21.01
C ALA A 57 8.97 6.92 20.32
N ALA A 58 9.08 6.60 19.02
CA ALA A 58 10.37 6.67 18.30
C ALA A 58 10.15 7.07 16.84
N THR A 59 10.71 8.23 16.50
CA THR A 59 10.44 8.99 15.28
C THR A 59 11.49 8.76 14.19
N GLY A 60 11.06 8.34 13.02
CA GLY A 60 11.70 8.61 11.75
C GLY A 60 11.07 9.86 11.13
N ARG A 61 11.92 10.71 10.57
CA ARG A 61 11.50 11.78 9.66
C ARG A 61 12.24 11.58 8.35
N ILE A 62 11.53 11.81 7.26
CA ILE A 62 12.13 11.80 5.93
C ILE A 62 12.35 13.25 5.55
N LEU A 63 13.55 13.55 5.08
CA LEU A 63 13.91 14.84 4.52
C LEU A 63 14.34 14.63 3.08
N SER A 64 14.02 15.60 2.24
CA SER A 64 14.59 15.71 0.90
C SER A 64 15.84 16.59 0.97
N TRP A 65 16.86 16.27 0.18
CA TRP A 65 18.06 17.10 0.07
C TRP A 65 18.43 17.29 -1.39
N SER A 66 18.86 18.50 -1.74
CA SER A 66 19.52 18.75 -3.00
C SER A 66 20.68 19.73 -2.83
N LYS A 67 21.67 19.65 -3.72
CA LYS A 67 22.80 20.59 -3.74
C LYS A 67 22.36 22.05 -3.90
N ALA A 68 21.34 22.30 -4.70
CA ALA A 68 20.86 23.65 -5.00
C ALA A 68 20.04 24.27 -3.86
N SER A 69 19.34 23.44 -3.09
CA SER A 69 18.24 23.89 -2.25
C SER A 69 18.31 23.45 -0.79
N GLY A 70 19.37 22.71 -0.42
CA GLY A 70 19.60 22.22 0.93
C GLY A 70 18.60 21.15 1.36
N VAL A 71 18.40 21.02 2.67
CA VAL A 71 17.44 20.09 3.29
C VAL A 71 16.05 20.71 3.29
N ARG A 72 15.03 19.95 2.87
CA ARG A 72 13.62 20.38 2.83
C ARG A 72 12.68 19.25 3.22
N SER A 73 11.46 19.61 3.62
CA SER A 73 10.37 18.64 3.78
C SER A 73 10.09 17.93 2.44
N PRO A 74 9.91 16.61 2.44
CA PRO A 74 9.54 15.87 1.24
C PRO A 74 8.09 16.21 0.86
N GLY A 75 7.82 16.28 -0.45
CA GLY A 75 6.46 16.52 -0.94
C GLY A 75 5.53 15.32 -0.73
N LYS A 76 4.23 15.56 -0.65
CA LYS A 76 3.22 14.49 -0.70
C LYS A 76 3.44 13.61 -1.93
N GLY A 77 3.30 12.31 -1.74
CA GLY A 77 3.53 11.29 -2.77
C GLY A 77 4.99 10.86 -2.93
N THR A 78 5.93 11.47 -2.19
CA THR A 78 7.30 10.96 -2.08
C THR A 78 7.27 9.51 -1.63
N ARG A 79 8.01 8.63 -2.32
CA ARG A 79 8.11 7.21 -2.00
C ARG A 79 9.45 6.63 -2.45
N PHE A 80 10.00 5.70 -1.68
CA PHE A 80 11.26 5.04 -2.00
C PHE A 80 11.37 3.68 -1.32
N ALA A 81 12.16 2.79 -1.90
CA ALA A 81 12.50 1.51 -1.30
C ALA A 81 13.47 1.70 -0.14
N LEU A 82 13.21 1.02 0.97
CA LEU A 82 14.16 0.81 2.07
C LEU A 82 14.87 -0.54 1.94
N SER A 83 14.18 -1.52 1.36
CA SER A 83 14.69 -2.85 1.07
C SER A 83 13.90 -3.44 -0.11
N VAL A 84 14.14 -4.72 -0.42
CA VAL A 84 13.33 -5.48 -1.40
C VAL A 84 11.87 -5.63 -0.94
N THR A 85 11.62 -5.60 0.37
CA THR A 85 10.30 -5.84 0.98
C THR A 85 9.69 -4.62 1.63
N ASP A 86 10.48 -3.59 1.92
CA ASP A 86 10.05 -2.41 2.67
C ASP A 86 10.21 -1.15 1.83
N ALA A 87 9.22 -0.27 1.90
CA ALA A 87 9.24 1.05 1.32
C ALA A 87 8.68 2.08 2.31
N ALA A 88 9.07 3.32 2.15
CA ALA A 88 8.46 4.45 2.84
C ALA A 88 7.66 5.29 1.86
N CYS A 89 6.58 5.91 2.33
CA CYS A 89 5.84 6.89 1.56
C CYS A 89 5.30 8.03 2.42
N VAL A 90 5.14 9.19 1.80
CA VAL A 90 4.58 10.40 2.40
C VAL A 90 3.18 10.59 1.82
N THR A 91 2.15 10.50 2.67
CA THR A 91 0.74 10.60 2.25
C THR A 91 0.10 11.94 2.59
N THR A 92 0.75 12.75 3.44
CA THR A 92 0.30 14.08 3.85
C THR A 92 1.26 15.15 3.36
N GLU A 93 0.78 16.37 3.17
CA GLU A 93 1.66 17.53 3.03
C GLU A 93 2.41 17.79 4.35
N GLY A 94 3.57 18.45 4.27
CA GLY A 94 4.12 19.17 5.43
C GLY A 94 3.17 20.31 5.80
N GLY A 95 3.12 20.71 7.08
CA GLY A 95 2.13 21.68 7.56
C GLY A 95 2.11 22.98 6.74
N PRO A 96 0.93 23.62 6.58
CA PRO A 96 0.73 24.77 5.70
C PRO A 96 1.47 26.05 6.13
N SER A 97 2.16 26.05 7.26
CA SER A 97 2.51 27.27 7.99
C SER A 97 4.00 27.47 8.22
N GLY A 98 4.90 26.98 7.37
CA GLY A 98 6.35 27.28 7.50
C GLY A 98 6.96 26.94 8.88
N ASP A 99 6.28 26.10 9.65
CA ASP A 99 6.56 25.77 11.06
C ASP A 99 7.62 24.66 11.18
N GLY A 100 8.14 24.19 10.04
CA GLY A 100 9.14 23.12 9.98
C GLY A 100 8.56 21.75 10.29
N SER A 101 7.23 21.57 10.28
CA SER A 101 6.62 20.27 10.53
C SER A 101 6.92 19.28 9.39
N VAL A 102 7.85 18.37 9.64
CA VAL A 102 8.23 17.31 8.69
C VAL A 102 7.17 16.22 8.72
N PRO A 103 6.59 15.83 7.55
CA PRO A 103 5.55 14.82 7.50
C PRO A 103 6.04 13.50 8.07
N LYS A 104 5.12 12.79 8.74
CA LYS A 104 5.36 11.44 9.25
C LYS A 104 5.11 10.45 8.13
N PRO A 105 6.11 9.69 7.68
CA PRO A 105 5.90 8.71 6.63
C PRO A 105 5.12 7.51 7.13
N LEU A 106 4.47 6.83 6.19
CA LEU A 106 4.01 5.46 6.38
C LEU A 106 5.09 4.49 5.90
N LEU A 107 5.30 3.43 6.68
CA LEU A 107 6.09 2.29 6.24
C LEU A 107 5.17 1.25 5.61
N VAL A 108 5.58 0.77 4.45
CA VAL A 108 4.86 -0.20 3.64
C VAL A 108 5.73 -1.44 3.56
N ARG A 109 5.26 -2.53 4.18
CA ARG A 109 5.99 -3.80 4.22
C ARG A 109 5.22 -4.87 3.46
N ARG A 110 5.82 -5.33 2.36
CA ARG A 110 5.32 -6.47 1.59
C ARG A 110 5.48 -7.75 2.39
N ARG A 111 4.41 -8.52 2.52
CA ARG A 111 4.39 -9.81 3.23
C ARG A 111 4.39 -11.01 2.29
N THR A 112 3.93 -10.84 1.06
CA THR A 112 3.95 -11.88 0.03
C THR A 112 5.27 -11.89 -0.76
N ARG A 113 5.70 -13.08 -1.18
CA ARG A 113 6.84 -13.25 -2.09
C ARG A 113 6.37 -13.15 -3.54
N GLY A 114 7.19 -12.55 -4.39
CA GLY A 114 6.82 -12.26 -5.77
C GLY A 114 5.77 -11.14 -5.87
N GLY A 115 5.50 -10.73 -7.10
CA GLY A 115 4.51 -9.70 -7.37
C GLY A 115 5.07 -8.28 -7.37
N SER A 116 4.31 -7.33 -6.82
CA SER A 116 4.62 -5.90 -6.92
C SER A 116 5.83 -5.58 -6.04
N SER A 117 6.63 -4.60 -6.47
CA SER A 117 7.71 -4.08 -5.64
C SER A 117 7.13 -3.35 -4.44
N ALA A 118 7.91 -3.25 -3.35
CA ALA A 118 7.50 -2.47 -2.17
C ALA A 118 7.18 -1.01 -2.55
N THR A 119 7.93 -0.41 -3.47
CA THR A 119 7.68 0.95 -3.97
C THR A 119 6.39 1.06 -4.79
N ALA A 120 6.02 0.03 -5.56
CA ALA A 120 4.73 -0.01 -6.27
C ALA A 120 3.55 -0.13 -5.29
N LEU A 121 3.67 -0.95 -4.25
CA LEU A 121 2.67 -1.01 -3.18
C LEU A 121 2.57 0.32 -2.43
N ALA A 122 3.70 0.98 -2.17
CA ALA A 122 3.72 2.32 -1.58
C ALA A 122 3.07 3.38 -2.50
N ALA A 123 3.19 3.22 -3.82
CA ALA A 123 2.47 4.04 -4.78
C ALA A 123 0.95 3.91 -4.65
N GLU A 124 0.46 2.68 -4.52
CA GLU A 124 -0.96 2.37 -4.34
C GLU A 124 -1.47 2.94 -3.02
N VAL A 125 -0.71 2.82 -1.93
CA VAL A 125 -1.05 3.43 -0.62
C VAL A 125 -1.20 4.95 -0.74
N VAL A 126 -0.27 5.63 -1.41
CA VAL A 126 -0.37 7.08 -1.66
C VAL A 126 -1.62 7.44 -2.46
N ALA A 127 -1.92 6.69 -3.51
CA ALA A 127 -3.08 6.94 -4.35
C ALA A 127 -4.40 6.76 -3.56
N LEU A 128 -4.50 5.69 -2.76
CA LEU A 128 -5.67 5.44 -1.91
C LEU A 128 -5.82 6.50 -0.81
N ALA A 129 -4.70 6.96 -0.24
CA ALA A 129 -4.71 8.03 0.74
C ALA A 129 -5.22 9.36 0.15
N ALA A 130 -5.07 9.60 -1.16
CA ALA A 130 -5.61 10.79 -1.81
C ALA A 130 -7.14 10.75 -1.98
N ILE A 131 -7.73 9.56 -2.09
CA ILE A 131 -9.19 9.38 -2.22
C ILE A 131 -9.89 9.68 -0.89
N GLY A 132 -9.29 9.28 0.24
CA GLY A 132 -9.87 9.45 1.57
C GLY A 132 -9.97 10.91 2.07
N VAL A 133 -9.39 11.87 1.36
CA VAL A 133 -9.39 13.30 1.76
C VAL A 133 -10.63 14.06 1.24
N GLY A 134 -11.53 13.40 0.50
CA GLY A 134 -12.71 14.02 -0.12
C GLY A 134 -14.07 13.75 0.55
N ASN A 135 -14.10 13.15 1.75
CA ASN A 135 -15.33 12.78 2.46
C ASN A 135 -15.50 13.51 3.81
N GLU A 136 -15.08 14.76 3.90
CA GLU A 136 -15.45 15.69 4.98
C GLU A 136 -15.80 17.07 4.39
#